data_AF-A0A7X9IAZ0-F1
#
_entry.id   AF-A0A7X9IAZ0-F1
#
_cell.length_a   1.000
_cell.length_b   1.000
_cell.length_c   1.000
_cell.angle_alpha   90.00
_cell.angle_beta   90.00
_cell.angle_gamma   90.00
#
_symmetry.space_group_name_H-M   'P 1'
#
loop_
_entity.id
_entity.type
_entity.pdbx_description
1 polymer ?
#
loop_
_entity_poly.entity_id
_entity_poly.type
_entity_poly.pdbx_seq_one_letter_code
_entity_poly.pdbx_strand_id
1 'polypeptide(L)'
;AEDILQEVFAECFSRLSTFRFESTLGAWLRSITVNRSINHIKKKRLTLVFPEEIPDAPEAEEDAPDYDFSSVYRGIEALPDGYRIILTLYLIEGYDHSEISGILGISESTSKSQYSRAKAKLRKLLKNKR
;
A
#
# COMPACT_ATOMS: atom_id res chain seq x y z
N ALA A 1 -0.70 15.49 4.54
CA ALA A 1 0.44 14.57 4.27
C ALA A 1 1.69 15.06 4.98
N GLU A 2 1.97 16.35 4.91
CA GLU A 2 3.08 17.02 5.60
C GLU A 2 3.05 16.83 7.13
N ASP A 3 1.88 16.95 7.77
CA ASP A 3 1.75 16.77 9.24
C ASP A 3 2.15 15.36 9.71
N ILE A 4 1.72 14.32 8.99
CA ILE A 4 2.05 12.92 9.30
C ILE A 4 3.55 12.69 9.09
N LEU A 5 4.11 13.26 8.03
CA LEU A 5 5.54 13.17 7.77
C LEU A 5 6.33 13.83 8.91
N GLN A 6 5.91 15.01 9.37
CA GLN A 6 6.55 15.71 10.49
C GLN A 6 6.41 14.96 11.82
N GLU A 7 5.24 14.40 12.13
CA GLU A 7 5.05 13.55 13.32
C GLU A 7 5.96 12.32 13.29
N VAL A 8 6.01 11.63 12.15
CA VAL A 8 6.87 10.44 11.98
C VAL A 8 8.34 10.83 12.08
N PHE A 9 8.76 11.95 11.47
CA PHE A 9 10.14 12.41 11.56
C PHE A 9 10.55 12.80 12.98
N ALA A 10 9.70 13.55 13.69
CA ALA A 10 9.95 13.96 15.08
C ALA A 10 10.05 12.74 16.00
N GLU A 11 9.16 11.75 15.84
CA GLU A 11 9.24 10.49 16.59
C GLU A 11 10.50 9.69 16.24
N CYS A 12 10.84 9.54 14.95
CA CYS A 12 12.07 8.87 14.53
C CYS A 12 13.31 9.52 15.15
N PHE A 13 13.38 10.85 15.18
CA PHE A 13 14.46 11.59 15.84
C PHE A 13 14.51 11.32 17.35
N SER A 14 13.36 11.30 18.04
CA SER A 14 13.32 10.99 19.47
C SER A 14 13.81 9.57 19.81
N ARG A 15 13.67 8.64 18.86
CA ARG A 15 14.08 7.24 18.99
C ARG A 15 15.50 6.97 18.47
N LEU A 16 16.17 7.96 17.89
CA LEU A 16 17.48 7.80 17.26
C LEU A 16 18.53 7.23 18.23
N SER A 17 18.41 7.55 19.52
CA SER A 17 19.24 7.00 20.60
C SER A 17 19.11 5.48 20.81
N THR A 18 18.05 4.86 20.28
CA THR A 18 17.80 3.41 20.36
C THR A 18 18.35 2.63 19.16
N PHE A 19 18.94 3.33 18.19
CA PHE A 19 19.55 2.71 17.02
C PHE A 19 20.82 1.92 17.41
N ARG A 20 20.79 0.60 17.21
CA ARG A 20 21.84 -0.33 17.64
C ARG A 20 22.87 -0.66 16.56
N PHE A 21 22.83 0.01 15.41
CA PHE A 21 23.73 -0.23 14.27
C PHE A 21 23.66 -1.64 13.65
N GLU A 22 22.59 -2.39 13.92
CA GLU A 22 22.36 -3.73 13.36
C GLU A 22 21.86 -3.69 11.89
N SER A 23 21.57 -2.50 11.36
CA SER A 23 21.15 -2.26 9.97
C SER A 23 21.57 -0.86 9.52
N THR A 24 21.34 -0.50 8.26
CA THR A 24 21.55 0.89 7.81
C THR A 24 20.55 1.81 8.50
N LEU A 25 20.95 3.07 8.73
CA LEU A 25 20.05 4.08 9.30
C LEU A 25 18.75 4.21 8.50
N GLY A 26 18.84 4.12 7.17
CA GLY A 26 17.68 4.15 6.27
C GLY A 26 16.74 2.95 6.46
N ALA A 27 17.27 1.74 6.61
CA ALA A 27 16.46 0.55 6.88
C ALA A 27 15.76 0.63 8.25
N TRP A 28 16.48 1.11 9.27
CA TRP A 28 15.91 1.33 10.60
C TRP A 28 14.80 2.40 10.58
N LEU A 29 15.02 3.55 9.94
CA LEU A 29 14.01 4.60 9.75
C LEU A 29 12.78 4.10 8.98
N ARG A 30 13.00 3.31 7.91
CA ARG A 30 11.92 2.67 7.15
C ARG A 30 11.09 1.77 8.06
N SER A 31 11.72 0.92 8.87
CA SER A 31 11.01 0.02 9.79
C SER A 31 10.13 0.77 10.80
N ILE A 32 10.61 1.88 11.37
CA ILE A 32 9.83 2.70 12.30
C ILE A 32 8.65 3.34 11.56
N THR A 33 8.93 3.95 10.40
CA THR A 33 7.93 4.67 9.60
C THR A 33 6.81 3.74 9.14
N VAL A 34 7.14 2.55 8.64
CA VAL A 34 6.18 1.54 8.19
C VAL A 34 5.34 1.06 9.36
N ASN A 35 5.97 0.68 10.48
CA ASN A 35 5.26 0.23 11.68
C ASN A 35 4.29 1.31 12.22
N ARG A 36 4.69 2.59 12.19
CA ARG A 36 3.83 3.71 12.60
C ARG A 36 2.69 3.95 11.63
N SER A 37 2.95 3.95 10.34
CA SER A 37 1.93 4.09 9.30
C SER A 37 0.89 2.99 9.40
N ILE A 38 1.33 1.74 9.62
CA ILE A 38 0.46 0.59 9.88
C ILE A 38 -0.40 0.81 11.13
N ASN A 39 0.18 1.28 12.23
CA ASN A 39 -0.58 1.58 13.45
C ASN A 39 -1.60 2.70 13.22
N HIS A 40 -1.26 3.72 12.42
CA HIS A 40 -2.17 4.79 12.05
C HIS A 40 -3.33 4.27 11.19
N ILE A 41 -3.04 3.41 10.21
CA ILE A 41 -4.05 2.73 9.39
C ILE A 41 -4.99 1.89 10.26
N LYS A 42 -4.44 1.09 11.20
CA LYS A 42 -5.22 0.31 12.18
C LYS A 42 -6.15 1.19 13.01
N LYS A 43 -5.68 2.37 13.44
CA LYS A 43 -6.50 3.34 14.20
C LYS A 43 -7.59 4.01 13.34
N LYS A 44 -7.31 4.26 12.05
CA LYS A 44 -8.26 4.81 11.07
C LYS A 44 -9.25 3.81 10.48
N ARG A 45 -9.18 2.53 10.86
CA ARG A 45 -10.08 1.46 10.37
C ARG A 45 -11.58 1.77 10.52
N LEU A 46 -11.96 2.73 11.38
CA LEU A 46 -13.33 3.25 11.47
C LEU A 46 -13.81 4.00 10.19
N THR A 47 -12.96 4.22 9.19
CA THR A 47 -13.28 5.07 8.01
C THR A 47 -12.86 4.46 6.67
N LEU A 48 -12.23 3.28 6.63
CA LEU A 48 -11.85 2.66 5.36
C LEU A 48 -13.08 2.02 4.69
N VAL A 49 -13.61 2.71 3.68
CA VAL A 49 -14.67 2.16 2.81
C VAL A 49 -14.01 1.45 1.64
N PHE A 50 -14.15 0.13 1.62
CA PHE A 50 -13.78 -0.65 0.46
C PHE A 50 -14.94 -0.59 -0.55
N PRO A 51 -14.66 -0.41 -1.86
CA PRO A 51 -15.72 -0.45 -2.85
C PRO A 51 -16.45 -1.80 -2.79
N GLU A 52 -17.76 -1.75 -2.50
CA GLU A 52 -18.69 -2.86 -2.73
C GLU A 52 -19.08 -2.84 -4.21
N GLU A 53 -18.79 -3.96 -4.88
CA GLU A 53 -19.32 -4.36 -6.19
C GLU A 53 -18.99 -3.48 -7.41
N ILE A 54 -17.98 -3.92 -8.16
CA ILE A 54 -17.85 -3.68 -9.61
C ILE A 54 -17.56 -5.05 -10.24
N PRO A 55 -18.20 -5.44 -11.36
CA PRO A 55 -18.09 -6.78 -11.94
C PRO A 55 -16.63 -7.20 -12.16
N ASP A 56 -16.34 -8.48 -11.87
CA ASP A 56 -15.03 -9.08 -12.13
C ASP A 56 -14.65 -8.87 -13.59
N ALA A 57 -13.54 -8.17 -13.80
CA ALA A 57 -12.96 -8.02 -15.12
C ALA A 57 -12.06 -9.25 -15.37
N PRO A 58 -12.23 -10.00 -16.47
CA PRO A 58 -11.35 -11.12 -16.77
C PRO A 58 -9.89 -10.66 -16.87
N GLU A 59 -8.98 -11.44 -16.30
CA GLU A 59 -7.54 -11.26 -16.51
C GLU A 59 -7.21 -11.64 -17.96
N ALA A 60 -7.02 -10.65 -18.82
CA ALA A 60 -6.34 -10.86 -20.08
C ALA A 60 -4.83 -10.90 -19.82
N GLU A 61 -4.19 -12.02 -20.13
CA GLU A 61 -2.75 -12.09 -20.37
C GLU A 61 -2.47 -11.29 -21.65
N GLU A 62 -2.04 -10.05 -21.47
CA GLU A 62 -1.49 -9.23 -22.55
C GLU A 62 0.02 -9.12 -22.35
N ASP A 63 0.76 -9.11 -23.46
CA ASP A 63 2.19 -8.78 -23.52
C ASP A 63 2.50 -7.63 -22.57
N ALA A 64 3.42 -7.83 -21.63
CA ALA A 64 3.80 -6.82 -20.65
C ALA A 64 4.33 -5.60 -21.39
N PRO A 65 3.56 -4.50 -21.51
CA PRO A 65 4.11 -3.30 -22.12
C PRO A 65 5.12 -2.71 -21.14
N ASP A 66 6.17 -2.10 -21.67
CA ASP A 66 7.20 -1.46 -20.87
C ASP A 66 6.61 -0.18 -20.23
N TYR A 67 5.99 -0.34 -19.06
CA TYR A 67 5.45 0.78 -18.30
C TYR A 67 6.58 1.45 -17.52
N ASP A 68 6.81 2.73 -17.77
CA ASP A 68 7.70 3.53 -16.92
C ASP A 68 7.18 3.55 -15.46
N PHE A 69 8.08 3.47 -14.50
CA PHE A 69 7.79 3.48 -13.06
C PHE A 69 6.91 4.67 -12.67
N SER A 70 7.15 5.86 -13.24
CA SER A 70 6.36 7.06 -12.94
C SER A 70 4.89 6.92 -13.37
N SER A 71 4.63 6.20 -14.46
CA SER A 71 3.27 5.96 -14.96
C SER A 71 2.51 5.00 -14.04
N VAL A 72 3.17 3.93 -13.59
CA VAL A 72 2.62 2.95 -12.64
C VAL A 72 2.32 3.60 -11.30
N TYR A 73 3.27 4.38 -10.77
CA TYR A 73 3.12 5.07 -9.51
C TYR A 73 1.92 6.02 -9.52
N ARG A 74 1.79 6.86 -10.57
CA ARG A 74 0.63 7.74 -10.75
C ARG A 74 -0.67 6.97 -10.94
N GLY A 75 -0.62 5.79 -11.56
CA GLY A 75 -1.77 4.89 -11.67
C GLY A 75 -2.23 4.39 -10.31
N ILE A 76 -1.29 4.00 -9.44
CA ILE A 76 -1.57 3.58 -8.05
C ILE A 76 -2.16 4.73 -7.24
N GLU A 77 -1.62 5.95 -7.37
CA GLU A 77 -2.16 7.14 -6.70
C GLU A 77 -3.60 7.44 -7.13
N ALA A 78 -3.97 7.18 -8.38
CA ALA A 78 -5.33 7.40 -8.89
C ALA A 78 -6.36 6.35 -8.44
N LEU A 79 -5.95 5.28 -7.75
CA LEU A 79 -6.87 4.26 -7.25
C LEU A 79 -7.65 4.73 -6.00
N PRO A 80 -8.86 4.20 -5.76
CA PRO A 80 -9.52 4.35 -4.47
C PRO A 80 -8.64 3.87 -3.31
N ASP A 81 -8.77 4.51 -2.14
CA ASP A 81 -7.88 4.29 -0.99
C ASP A 81 -7.70 2.82 -0.62
N GLY A 82 -8.80 2.05 -0.53
CA GLY A 82 -8.73 0.62 -0.21
C GLY A 82 -7.89 -0.19 -1.19
N TYR A 83 -7.95 0.13 -2.49
CA TYR A 83 -7.16 -0.54 -3.54
C TYR A 83 -5.70 -0.10 -3.50
N ARG A 84 -5.47 1.21 -3.33
CA ARG A 84 -4.12 1.77 -3.20
C ARG A 84 -3.38 1.15 -2.01
N ILE A 85 -4.04 1.06 -0.86
CA ILE A 85 -3.47 0.49 0.38
C ILE A 85 -3.11 -0.99 0.18
N ILE A 86 -4.02 -1.79 -0.37
CA ILE A 86 -3.77 -3.23 -0.58
C ILE A 86 -2.62 -3.46 -1.56
N LEU A 87 -2.58 -2.73 -2.69
CA LEU A 87 -1.45 -2.84 -3.64
C LEU A 87 -0.13 -2.38 -3.01
N THR A 88 -0.14 -1.30 -2.23
CA THR A 88 1.07 -0.78 -1.58
C THR A 88 1.62 -1.79 -0.58
N LEU A 89 0.77 -2.31 0.31
CA LEU A 89 1.18 -3.29 1.32
C LEU A 89 1.72 -4.57 0.67
N TYR A 90 1.10 -5.05 -0.41
CA TYR A 90 1.52 -6.29 -1.08
C TYR A 90 2.75 -6.11 -1.98
N LEU A 91 2.71 -5.17 -2.94
CA LEU A 91 3.75 -5.05 -3.98
C LEU A 91 4.97 -4.22 -3.55
N ILE A 92 4.77 -3.22 -2.69
CA ILE A 92 5.84 -2.27 -2.33
C ILE A 92 6.46 -2.64 -0.98
N GLU A 93 5.62 -2.98 0.00
CA GLU A 93 6.09 -3.36 1.33
C GLU A 93 6.31 -4.87 1.49
N GLY A 94 5.79 -5.70 0.58
CA GLY A 94 6.07 -7.13 0.54
C GLY A 94 5.28 -7.99 1.54
N TYR A 95 4.21 -7.45 2.13
CA TYR A 95 3.35 -8.20 3.04
C TYR A 95 2.49 -9.22 2.30
N ASP A 96 2.28 -10.39 2.91
CA ASP A 96 1.34 -11.37 2.37
C ASP A 96 -0.13 -11.05 2.73
N HIS A 97 -1.08 -11.76 2.13
CA HIS A 97 -2.51 -11.51 2.37
C HIS A 97 -2.96 -11.80 3.81
N SER A 98 -2.29 -12.71 4.51
CA SER A 98 -2.57 -13.03 5.92
C SER A 98 -2.13 -11.87 6.80
N GLU A 99 -0.93 -11.34 6.60
CA GLU A 99 -0.42 -10.15 7.31
C GLU A 99 -1.29 -8.92 7.02
N ILE A 100 -1.65 -8.71 5.76
CA ILE A 100 -2.54 -7.62 5.34
C ILE A 100 -3.91 -7.76 6.01
N SER A 101 -4.44 -8.97 6.14
CA SER A 101 -5.72 -9.22 6.84
C SER A 101 -5.65 -8.76 8.30
N GLY A 102 -4.53 -9.07 9.00
CA GLY A 102 -4.29 -8.61 10.36
C GLY A 102 -4.01 -7.11 10.47
N ILE A 103 -3.42 -6.50 9.45
CA ILE A 103 -3.18 -5.05 9.38
C ILE A 103 -4.49 -4.29 9.19
N LEU A 104 -5.33 -4.72 8.25
CA LEU A 104 -6.54 -4.00 7.84
C LEU A 104 -7.78 -4.45 8.62
N GLY A 105 -7.73 -5.57 9.34
CA GLY A 105 -8.87 -6.14 10.06
C GLY A 105 -9.99 -6.63 9.13
N ILE A 106 -9.62 -7.12 7.95
CA ILE A 106 -10.52 -7.74 6.95
C ILE A 106 -10.22 -9.23 6.86
N SER A 107 -11.04 -10.01 6.16
CA SER A 107 -10.68 -11.41 5.88
C SER A 107 -9.54 -11.50 4.84
N GLU A 108 -8.76 -12.58 4.90
CA GLU A 108 -7.75 -12.88 3.89
C GLU A 108 -8.36 -13.00 2.47
N SER A 109 -9.58 -13.53 2.37
CA SER A 109 -10.34 -13.60 1.11
C SER A 109 -10.72 -12.21 0.58
N THR A 110 -11.07 -11.26 1.44
CA THR A 110 -11.26 -9.86 1.07
C THR A 110 -9.94 -9.23 0.61
N SER A 111 -8.83 -9.51 1.29
CA SER A 111 -7.50 -9.03 0.86
C SER A 111 -7.14 -9.50 -0.56
N LYS A 112 -7.28 -10.80 -0.84
CA LYS A 112 -7.02 -11.40 -2.17
C LYS A 112 -7.92 -10.84 -3.26
N SER A 113 -9.22 -10.78 -3.01
CA SER A 113 -10.19 -10.28 -4.00
C SER A 113 -9.99 -8.79 -4.30
N GLN A 114 -9.75 -7.97 -3.28
CA GLN A 114 -9.48 -6.55 -3.48
C GLN A 114 -8.13 -6.32 -4.18
N TYR A 115 -7.11 -7.12 -3.91
CA TYR A 115 -5.84 -7.06 -4.64
C TYR A 115 -6.03 -7.35 -6.14
N SER A 116 -6.72 -8.44 -6.48
CA SER A 116 -7.01 -8.80 -7.88
C SER A 116 -7.74 -7.65 -8.60
N ARG A 117 -8.78 -7.11 -7.96
CA ARG A 117 -9.55 -5.98 -8.49
C ARG A 117 -8.73 -4.70 -8.64
N ALA A 118 -7.90 -4.39 -7.64
CA ALA A 118 -6.99 -3.26 -7.67
C ALA A 118 -6.01 -3.35 -8.85
N LYS A 119 -5.42 -4.54 -9.08
CA LYS A 119 -4.53 -4.83 -10.20
C LYS A 119 -5.24 -4.67 -11.54
N ALA A 120 -6.46 -5.18 -11.69
CA ALA A 120 -7.27 -5.03 -12.90
C ALA A 120 -7.60 -3.55 -13.18
N LYS A 121 -7.99 -2.79 -12.15
CA LYS A 121 -8.27 -1.35 -12.27
C LYS A 121 -7.03 -0.55 -12.64
N LEU A 122 -5.88 -0.87 -12.04
CA LEU A 122 -4.60 -0.26 -12.38
C LEU A 122 -4.24 -0.47 -13.86
N ARG A 123 -4.35 -1.71 -14.36
CA ARG A 123 -4.12 -2.03 -15.78
C ARG A 123 -5.03 -1.20 -16.70
N LYS A 124 -6.32 -1.07 -16.38
CA LYS A 124 -7.26 -0.23 -17.16
C LYS A 124 -6.84 1.24 -17.17
N LEU A 125 -6.43 1.79 -16.02
CA LEU A 125 -5.94 3.18 -15.91
C LEU A 125 -4.69 3.41 -16.75
N LEU A 126 -3.78 2.43 -16.79
CA LEU A 126 -2.55 2.53 -17.58
C LEU A 126 -2.80 2.40 -19.09
N LYS A 127 -3.78 1.59 -19.52
CA LYS A 127 -4.18 1.49 -20.92
C LYS A 127 -4.87 2.76 -21.45
N ASN A 128 -5.74 3.38 -20.65
CA ASN A 128 -6.50 4.57 -21.05
C ASN A 128 -5.66 5.87 -21.10
N LYS A 129 -4.40 5.84 -20.63
CA LYS A 129 -3.47 6.98 -20.69
C LYS A 129 -2.52 6.92 -21.90
N ARG A 130 -2.72 5.97 -22.82
CA ARG A 130 -2.04 5.93 -24.11
C ARG A 130 -2.73 6.83 -25.13
#